data_AF-A0A072UZY4-F1
#
_entry.id   AF-A0A072UZY4-F1
#
_cell.length_a   1.000
_cell.length_b   1.000
_cell.length_c   1.000
_cell.angle_alpha   90.00
_cell.angle_beta   90.00
_cell.angle_gamma   90.00
#
_symmetry.space_group_name_H-M   'P 1'
#
loop_
_entity.id
_entity.type
_entity.pdbx_description
1 polymer ?
#
loop_
_entity_poly.entity_id
_entity_poly.type
_entity_poly.pdbx_seq_one_letter_code
_entity_poly.pdbx_strand_id
1 'polypeptide(L)'
;MAMQLILGASSSSSLEVASKKFDVFIDFCGEDTRSKFTSHLNEALKRSGVRTFVDDSELEKGDEISSALIKAIEESDASIVIFSKDYASSK
;
A
#
# COMPACT_ATOMS: atom_id res chain seq x y z
N MET A 1 -2.60 23.84 16.53
CA MET A 1 -3.58 24.93 16.76
C MET A 1 -3.28 26.06 15.79
N ALA A 2 -4.20 26.35 14.88
CA ALA A 2 -4.39 27.66 14.26
C ALA A 2 -5.70 27.56 13.47
N MET A 3 -6.83 27.81 14.14
CA MET A 3 -7.58 29.07 14.09
C MET A 3 -8.08 29.39 12.67
N GLN A 4 -9.36 29.08 12.47
CA GLN A 4 -10.24 29.57 11.42
C GLN A 4 -10.49 31.07 11.59
N LEU A 5 -10.55 31.86 10.50
CA LEU A 5 -11.43 33.02 10.39
C LEU A 5 -11.68 33.43 8.92
N ILE A 6 -12.84 34.08 8.74
CA ILE A 6 -13.25 35.06 7.70
C ILE A 6 -14.30 34.60 6.66
N LEU A 7 -15.40 35.36 6.71
CA LEU A 7 -16.57 35.38 5.85
C LEU A 7 -16.25 35.92 4.44
N GLY A 8 -16.80 35.27 3.42
CA GLY A 8 -16.79 35.73 2.03
C GLY A 8 -16.78 34.52 1.12
N ALA A 9 -17.77 34.42 0.22
CA ALA A 9 -17.98 33.27 -0.66
C ALA A 9 -16.67 32.87 -1.37
N SER A 10 -15.98 31.91 -0.79
CA SER A 10 -14.74 31.32 -1.28
C SER A 10 -15.05 29.85 -1.41
N SER A 11 -14.90 29.35 -2.63
CA SER A 11 -14.97 27.92 -2.94
C SER A 11 -14.20 27.16 -1.87
N SER A 12 -14.93 26.39 -1.06
CA SER A 12 -14.34 25.41 -0.16
C SER A 12 -13.69 24.35 -1.03
N SER A 13 -12.44 24.57 -1.43
CA SER A 13 -11.56 23.45 -1.73
C SER A 13 -11.29 22.80 -0.38
N SER A 14 -12.24 21.95 0.04
CA SER A 14 -11.93 20.89 0.97
C SER A 14 -10.69 20.25 0.38
N LEU A 15 -9.54 20.39 1.05
CA LEU A 15 -8.46 19.46 0.84
C LEU A 15 -9.07 18.14 1.26
N GLU A 16 -9.70 17.46 0.31
CA GLU A 16 -9.98 16.05 0.40
C GLU A 16 -8.59 15.45 0.49
N VAL A 17 -8.06 15.38 1.71
CA VAL A 17 -6.98 14.47 2.02
C VAL A 17 -7.60 13.14 1.70
N ALA A 18 -7.41 12.70 0.44
CA ALA A 18 -7.94 11.46 -0.07
C ALA A 18 -7.58 10.43 0.99
N SER A 19 -8.60 9.93 1.67
CA SER A 19 -8.39 9.13 2.87
C SER A 19 -7.72 7.86 2.39
N LYS A 20 -6.40 7.80 2.56
CA LYS A 20 -5.59 6.69 2.09
C LYS A 20 -6.16 5.40 2.64
N LYS A 21 -6.37 4.45 1.75
CA LYS A 21 -7.00 3.17 2.09
C LYS A 21 -6.04 2.29 2.88
N PHE A 22 -4.74 2.42 2.61
CA PHE A 22 -3.68 1.65 3.23
C PHE A 22 -2.61 2.58 3.80
N ASP A 23 -1.98 2.15 4.88
CA ASP A 23 -0.84 2.84 5.46
C ASP A 23 0.45 2.34 4.79
N VAL A 24 0.51 1.04 4.48
CA VAL A 24 1.69 0.41 3.87
C VAL A 24 1.29 -0.54 2.74
N PHE A 25 1.94 -0.41 1.60
CA PHE A 25 1.98 -1.40 0.52
C PHE A 25 3.18 -2.33 0.74
N ILE A 26 2.97 -3.65 0.70
CA ILE A 26 4.03 -4.65 0.86
C ILE A 26 4.21 -5.37 -0.47
N ASP A 27 5.40 -5.22 -1.04
CA ASP A 27 5.81 -5.88 -2.27
C ASP A 27 6.79 -7.02 -1.97
N PHE A 28 6.52 -8.19 -2.53
CA PHE A 28 7.40 -9.35 -2.45
C PHE A 28 7.26 -10.20 -3.72
N CYS A 29 8.31 -10.97 -3.98
CA CYS A 29 8.32 -11.96 -5.05
C CYS A 29 8.82 -13.30 -4.52
N GLY A 30 8.17 -14.38 -4.95
CA GLY A 30 8.53 -15.75 -4.63
C GLY A 30 7.66 -16.38 -3.54
N GLU A 31 7.20 -17.61 -3.82
CA GLU A 31 6.50 -18.48 -2.87
C GLU A 31 7.27 -18.65 -1.54
N ASP A 32 8.60 -18.59 -1.63
CA ASP A 32 9.51 -18.82 -0.51
C ASP A 32 9.38 -17.81 0.64
N THR A 33 8.96 -16.58 0.34
CA THR A 33 8.83 -15.51 1.35
C THR A 33 7.39 -15.32 1.82
N ARG A 34 6.41 -15.68 0.98
CA ARG A 34 4.97 -15.55 1.19
C ARG A 34 4.51 -16.16 2.52
N SER A 35 4.74 -17.46 2.68
CA SER A 35 4.27 -18.24 3.85
C SER A 35 5.22 -18.18 5.04
N LYS A 36 6.33 -17.45 4.92
CA LYS A 36 7.35 -17.33 5.96
C LYS A 36 7.37 -15.88 6.47
N PHE A 37 8.39 -15.13 6.07
CA PHE A 37 8.65 -13.78 6.56
C PHE A 37 7.49 -12.81 6.27
N THR A 38 6.97 -12.79 5.04
CA THR A 38 5.93 -11.83 4.63
C THR A 38 4.64 -12.02 5.42
N SER A 39 4.22 -13.26 5.66
CA SER A 39 3.04 -13.54 6.49
C SER A 39 3.19 -13.02 7.92
N HIS A 40 4.34 -13.26 8.56
CA HIS A 40 4.60 -12.81 9.92
C HIS A 40 4.70 -11.28 10.01
N LEU A 41 5.34 -10.64 9.03
CA LEU A 41 5.42 -9.19 8.94
C LEU A 41 4.04 -8.57 8.80
N ASN A 42 3.21 -9.08 7.87
CA ASN A 42 1.86 -8.58 7.64
C ASN A 42 1.00 -8.69 8.92
N GLU A 43 1.05 -9.84 9.60
CA GLU A 43 0.32 -10.04 10.85
C GLU A 43 0.82 -9.15 11.99
N ALA A 44 2.13 -8.92 12.09
CA ALA A 44 2.68 -8.00 13.08
C ALA A 44 2.21 -6.55 12.84
N LEU A 45 2.22 -6.10 11.58
CA LEU A 45 1.75 -4.76 11.19
C LEU A 45 0.26 -4.58 11.51
N LYS A 46 -0.59 -5.55 11.13
CA LYS A 46 -2.01 -5.52 11.47
C LYS A 46 -2.25 -5.49 12.98
N ARG A 47 -1.49 -6.27 13.75
CA ARG A 47 -1.55 -6.25 15.23
C ARG A 47 -1.16 -4.90 15.83
N SER A 48 -0.32 -4.13 15.15
CA SER A 48 0.00 -2.74 15.52
C SER A 48 -1.00 -1.70 15.02
N GLY A 49 -2.06 -2.11 14.31
CA GLY A 49 -3.07 -1.20 13.77
C GLY A 49 -2.72 -0.59 12.40
N VAL A 50 -1.69 -1.11 11.73
CA VAL A 50 -1.28 -0.65 10.39
C VAL A 50 -2.12 -1.39 9.34
N ARG A 51 -2.77 -0.63 8.47
CA ARG A 51 -3.54 -1.13 7.33
C ARG A 51 -2.59 -1.45 6.19
N THR A 52 -2.53 -2.71 5.79
CA THR A 52 -1.59 -3.19 4.77
C THR A 52 -2.33 -3.62 3.51
N PHE A 53 -1.74 -3.32 2.35
CA PHE A 53 -1.99 -4.05 1.11
C PHE A 53 -0.79 -4.95 0.85
N VAL A 54 -1.01 -6.22 0.52
CA VAL A 54 0.07 -7.16 0.22
C VAL A 54 -0.05 -7.52 -1.26
N ASP A 55 0.92 -7.12 -2.05
CA ASP A 55 1.01 -7.51 -3.45
C ASP A 55 1.47 -8.95 -3.54
N ASP A 56 0.70 -9.75 -4.29
CA ASP A 56 0.95 -11.15 -4.50
C ASP A 56 1.25 -11.39 -5.97
N SER A 57 2.39 -10.82 -6.38
CA SER A 57 2.86 -10.77 -7.77
C SER A 57 2.90 -12.15 -8.45
N GLU A 58 2.96 -13.26 -7.70
CA GLU A 58 2.91 -14.61 -8.25
C GLU A 58 1.50 -15.11 -8.64
N LEU A 59 0.44 -14.55 -8.05
CA LEU A 59 -0.94 -14.91 -8.37
C LEU A 59 -1.52 -14.11 -9.54
N GLU A 60 -1.09 -12.86 -9.73
CA GLU A 60 -1.53 -12.02 -10.85
C GLU A 60 -0.68 -12.25 -12.11
N LYS A 61 -0.47 -13.53 -12.49
CA LYS A 61 0.13 -13.88 -13.79
C LYS A 61 -0.84 -13.55 -14.93
N GLY A 62 -0.86 -12.29 -15.33
CA GLY A 62 -1.48 -11.77 -16.55
C GLY A 62 -0.61 -10.65 -17.13
N ASP A 63 -0.75 -10.36 -18.42
CA ASP A 63 0.08 -9.34 -19.10
C ASP A 63 -0.25 -7.89 -18.68
N GLU A 64 -1.26 -7.68 -17.83
CA GLU A 64 -1.76 -6.36 -17.44
C GLU A 64 -1.72 -6.17 -15.92
N ILE A 65 -1.07 -5.08 -15.47
CA ILE A 65 -1.04 -4.65 -14.08
C ILE A 65 -2.47 -4.35 -13.64
N SER A 66 -2.94 -4.98 -12.57
CA SER A 66 -4.31 -4.75 -12.12
C SER A 66 -4.52 -3.30 -11.66
N SER A 67 -5.67 -2.72 -12.03
CA SER A 67 -6.06 -1.39 -11.55
C SER A 67 -6.15 -1.32 -10.02
N ALA A 68 -6.40 -2.47 -9.36
CA ALA A 68 -6.36 -2.60 -7.91
C ALA A 68 -4.94 -2.41 -7.35
N LEU A 69 -3.92 -2.98 -8.02
CA LEU A 69 -2.51 -2.83 -7.65
C LEU A 69 -2.04 -1.38 -7.79
N ILE A 70 -2.31 -0.74 -8.94
CA ILE A 70 -1.97 0.68 -9.16
C ILE A 70 -2.62 1.55 -8.07
N LYS A 71 -3.89 1.32 -7.80
CA LYS A 71 -4.63 2.06 -6.78
C LYS A 71 -4.07 1.83 -5.37
N ALA A 72 -3.65 0.61 -5.05
CA ALA A 72 -3.03 0.32 -3.75
C ALA A 72 -1.71 1.07 -3.56
N ILE A 73 -0.91 1.20 -4.62
CA ILE A 73 0.33 1.99 -4.61
C ILE A 73 0.03 3.48 -4.39
N GLU A 74 -0.92 4.04 -5.13
CA GLU A 74 -1.32 5.46 -5.01
C GLU A 74 -1.96 5.79 -3.65
N GLU A 75 -2.74 4.87 -3.09
CA GLU A 75 -3.48 5.04 -1.84
C GLU A 75 -2.69 4.59 -0.59
N SER A 76 -1.38 4.31 -0.71
CA SER A 76 -0.50 3.96 0.42
C SER A 76 0.36 5.13 0.89
N ASP A 77 0.73 5.16 2.18
CA ASP A 77 1.67 6.15 2.73
C ASP A 77 3.14 5.74 2.56
N ALA A 78 3.42 4.45 2.58
CA ALA A 78 4.76 3.90 2.39
C ALA A 78 4.72 2.55 1.66
N SER A 79 5.89 2.12 1.19
CA SER A 79 6.11 0.79 0.64
C SER A 79 7.18 0.03 1.43
N ILE A 80 6.97 -1.26 1.64
CA ILE A 80 7.97 -2.22 2.12
C ILE A 80 8.25 -3.20 0.98
N VAL A 81 9.46 -3.16 0.44
CA VAL A 81 9.92 -4.08 -0.61
C VAL A 81 10.78 -5.17 0.01
N ILE A 82 10.37 -6.43 -0.17
CA ILE A 82 11.03 -7.60 0.41
C ILE A 82 11.89 -8.28 -0.64
N PHE A 83 13.19 -7.99 -0.63
CA PHE A 83 14.15 -8.64 -1.52
C PHE A 83 14.43 -10.08 -1.07
N SER A 84 14.22 -11.02 -1.99
CA SER A 84 14.59 -12.43 -1.87
C SER A 84 15.62 -12.79 -2.95
N LYS A 85 16.20 -13.99 -2.88
CA LYS A 85 17.17 -14.47 -3.87
C LYS A 85 16.64 -14.36 -5.31
N ASP A 86 15.35 -14.64 -5.49
CA ASP A 86 14.73 -14.72 -6.80
C ASP A 86 13.85 -13.50 -7.12
N TYR A 87 13.91 -12.43 -6.30
CA TYR A 87 13.08 -11.25 -6.46
C TYR A 87 13.22 -10.59 -7.85
N ALA A 88 14.46 -10.45 -8.33
CA ALA A 88 14.74 -9.89 -9.66
C ALA A 88 14.51 -10.89 -10.81
N SER A 89 14.10 -12.13 -10.49
CA SER A 89 13.79 -13.17 -11.47
C SER A 89 12.28 -13.24 -11.77
N SER A 90 11.46 -12.41 -11.11
CA SER A 90 10.06 -12.23 -11.47
C SER A 90 9.94 -11.71 -12.90
N LYS A 91 8.99 -12.25 -13.67
CA LYS A 91 8.66 -11.77 -15.01
C LYS A 91 7.58 -10.71 -14.93
#